data_AF-A0A431IWH2-F1
#
_entry.id   AF-A0A431IWH2-F1
#
_cell.length_a   1.000
_cell.length_b   1.000
_cell.length_c   1.000
_cell.angle_alpha   90.00
_cell.angle_beta   90.00
_cell.angle_gamma   90.00
#
_symmetry.space_group_name_H-M   'P 1'
#
loop_
_entity.id
_entity.type
_entity.pdbx_description
1 polymer ?
#
loop_
_entity_poly.entity_id
_entity_poly.type
_entity_poly.pdbx_seq_one_letter_code
_entity_poly.pdbx_strand_id
1 'polypeptide(L)'
;MLRKLLQNKKRLFLIVFALLGLILVRAFEDELFYDPFLTFFKSDYQNKSLPVYNSFLLFGNLLLRYFLNTFLSLVIIRFLFNDKKLVIFSSYLFLLFFIILILVFFVLLHFSERPDYLILFYIRRFLIQPLFLVLFIPAFYYQQISR
;
A
#
# COMPACT_ATOMS: atom_id res chain seq x y z
N MET A 1 -19.49 -14.85 9.89
CA MET A 1 -19.19 -13.41 9.67
C MET A 1 -19.90 -12.83 8.43
N LEU A 2 -19.72 -13.42 7.23
CA LEU A 2 -20.24 -12.90 5.95
C LEU A 2 -21.78 -12.68 5.91
N ARG A 3 -22.59 -13.58 6.49
CA ARG A 3 -24.06 -13.40 6.55
C ARG A 3 -24.50 -12.16 7.36
N LYS A 4 -23.80 -11.83 8.46
CA LYS A 4 -24.07 -10.61 9.28
C LYS A 4 -23.58 -9.33 8.59
N LEU A 5 -22.58 -9.44 7.71
CA LEU A 5 -22.10 -8.34 6.86
C LEU A 5 -23.14 -8.00 5.78
N LEU A 6 -23.66 -9.02 5.08
CA LEU A 6 -24.68 -8.88 4.03
C LEU A 6 -26.01 -8.31 4.55
N GLN A 7 -26.35 -8.57 5.82
CA GLN A 7 -27.54 -8.00 6.47
C GLN A 7 -27.43 -6.49 6.72
N ASN A 8 -26.21 -5.95 6.86
CA ASN A 8 -25.98 -4.53 7.12
C ASN A 8 -25.60 -3.78 5.84
N LYS A 9 -26.62 -3.36 5.08
CA LYS A 9 -26.43 -2.63 3.80
C LYS A 9 -25.48 -1.42 3.91
N LYS A 10 -25.56 -0.65 5.01
CA LYS A 10 -24.65 0.49 5.27
C LYS A 10 -23.18 0.08 5.37
N ARG A 11 -22.91 -1.03 6.05
CA ARG A 11 -21.56 -1.56 6.27
C ARG A 11 -20.96 -2.08 4.97
N LEU A 12 -21.76 -2.79 4.18
CA LEU A 12 -21.38 -3.25 2.84
C LEU A 12 -21.07 -2.06 1.92
N PHE A 13 -21.94 -1.05 1.90
CA PHE A 13 -21.74 0.16 1.10
C PHE A 13 -20.42 0.86 1.40
N LEU A 14 -20.06 1.01 2.68
CA LEU A 14 -18.79 1.64 3.07
C LEU A 14 -17.56 0.82 2.66
N ILE A 15 -17.63 -0.52 2.71
CA ILE A 15 -16.54 -1.38 2.22
C ILE A 15 -16.37 -1.23 0.72
N VAL A 16 -17.46 -1.27 -0.04
CA VAL A 16 -17.44 -1.09 -1.50
C VAL A 16 -16.91 0.31 -1.86
N PHE A 17 -17.36 1.34 -1.15
CA PHE A 17 -16.88 2.71 -1.34
C PHE A 17 -15.37 2.83 -1.07
N ALA A 18 -14.86 2.21 -0.01
CA ALA A 18 -13.44 2.19 0.28
C ALA A 18 -12.63 1.41 -0.77
N LEU A 19 -13.16 0.29 -1.28
CA LEU A 19 -12.56 -0.45 -2.40
C LEU A 19 -12.52 0.38 -3.69
N LEU A 20 -13.59 1.10 -4.01
CA LEU A 20 -13.60 2.04 -5.13
C LEU A 20 -12.56 3.14 -4.93
N GLY A 21 -12.42 3.66 -3.70
CA GLY A 21 -11.34 4.59 -3.35
C GLY A 21 -9.95 4.03 -3.65
N LEU A 22 -9.68 2.77 -3.29
CA LEU A 22 -8.40 2.12 -3.60
C LEU A 22 -8.18 1.98 -5.11
N ILE A 23 -9.22 1.65 -5.87
CA ILE A 23 -9.17 1.57 -7.33
C ILE A 23 -8.87 2.95 -7.94
N LEU A 24 -9.49 4.02 -7.42
CA LEU A 24 -9.24 5.38 -7.90
C LEU A 24 -7.79 5.82 -7.62
N VAL A 25 -7.26 5.56 -6.42
CA VAL A 25 -5.85 5.83 -6.11
C VAL A 25 -4.92 5.12 -7.10
N ARG A 26 -5.27 3.90 -7.50
CA ARG A 26 -4.52 3.11 -8.49
C ARG A 26 -4.69 3.61 -9.93
N ALA A 27 -5.88 4.06 -10.30
CA ALA A 27 -6.20 4.52 -11.65
C ALA A 27 -5.54 5.88 -11.94
N PHE A 28 -5.55 6.78 -10.97
CA PHE A 28 -4.96 8.12 -11.08
C PHE A 28 -3.51 8.16 -10.59
N GLU A 29 -2.82 7.01 -10.51
CA GLU A 29 -1.46 6.96 -9.99
C GLU A 29 -0.47 7.75 -10.85
N ASP A 30 -0.65 7.74 -12.18
CA ASP A 30 0.23 8.39 -13.15
C ASP A 30 0.04 9.92 -13.19
N GLU A 31 -1.13 10.43 -12.79
CA GLU A 31 -1.47 11.86 -12.84
C GLU A 31 -1.31 12.58 -11.50
N LEU A 32 -1.75 11.95 -10.40
CA LEU A 32 -1.80 12.60 -9.09
C LEU A 32 -0.46 12.62 -8.36
N PHE A 33 0.50 11.81 -8.80
CA PHE A 33 1.68 11.53 -8.00
C PHE A 33 2.96 11.50 -8.83
N TYR A 34 3.98 12.14 -8.31
CA TYR A 34 5.31 12.12 -8.89
C TYR A 34 6.03 10.80 -8.61
N ASP A 35 6.25 9.99 -9.64
CA ASP A 35 7.05 8.77 -9.57
C ASP A 35 7.76 8.46 -10.91
N PRO A 36 9.01 8.93 -11.10
CA PRO A 36 9.77 8.68 -12.32
C PRO A 36 10.15 7.20 -12.51
N PHE A 37 10.06 6.38 -11.45
CA PHE A 37 10.30 4.96 -11.57
C PHE A 37 9.16 4.26 -12.31
N LEU A 38 7.96 4.83 -12.31
CA LEU A 38 6.81 4.21 -12.95
C LEU A 38 7.02 4.07 -14.46
N THR A 39 7.54 5.12 -15.11
CA THR A 39 7.97 5.11 -16.52
C THR A 39 9.25 4.30 -16.75
N PHE A 40 10.21 4.35 -15.81
CA PHE A 40 11.46 3.59 -15.90
C PHE A 40 11.21 2.08 -16.05
N PHE A 41 10.42 1.50 -15.14
CA PHE A 41 10.10 0.07 -15.14
C PHE A 41 9.13 -0.35 -16.25
N LYS A 42 8.42 0.60 -16.91
CA LYS A 42 7.66 0.35 -18.15
C LYS A 42 8.57 0.24 -19.39
N SER A 43 9.82 0.74 -19.30
CA SER A 43 10.81 0.72 -20.38
C SER A 43 11.87 -0.40 -20.19
N ASP A 44 12.85 -0.50 -21.10
CA ASP A 44 13.98 -1.43 -20.96
C ASP A 44 14.91 -1.02 -19.80
N TYR A 45 14.48 -1.33 -18.57
CA TYR A 45 15.11 -0.93 -17.33
C TYR A 45 16.40 -1.70 -17.03
N GLN A 46 16.61 -2.86 -17.66
CA GLN A 46 17.78 -3.71 -17.41
C GLN A 46 19.07 -3.10 -17.98
N ASN A 47 18.95 -2.31 -19.06
CA ASN A 47 20.08 -1.72 -19.77
C ASN A 47 20.27 -0.21 -19.49
N LYS A 48 19.41 0.39 -18.64
CA LYS A 48 19.43 1.82 -18.32
C LYS A 48 19.87 2.07 -16.88
N SER A 49 20.50 3.21 -16.63
CA SER A 49 20.76 3.72 -15.28
C SER A 49 19.47 4.22 -14.62
N LEU A 50 19.50 4.37 -13.30
CA LEU A 50 18.40 4.97 -12.54
C LEU A 50 17.97 6.32 -13.14
N PRO A 51 16.66 6.63 -13.19
CA PRO A 51 16.18 7.90 -13.69
C PRO A 51 16.60 9.05 -12.76
N VAL A 52 16.70 10.28 -13.28
CA VAL A 52 16.87 11.46 -12.42
C VAL A 52 15.57 11.67 -11.65
N TYR A 53 15.66 11.69 -10.31
CA TYR A 53 14.52 11.87 -9.43
C TYR A 53 14.81 12.96 -8.39
N ASN A 54 13.77 13.66 -7.96
CA ASN A 54 13.83 14.54 -6.80
C ASN A 54 13.44 13.76 -5.54
N SER A 55 14.40 13.55 -4.63
CA SER A 55 14.21 12.75 -3.41
C SER A 55 13.08 13.27 -2.51
N PHE A 56 12.98 14.59 -2.32
CA PHE A 56 11.94 15.19 -1.47
C PHE A 56 10.55 15.03 -2.08
N LEU A 57 10.43 15.29 -3.39
CA LEU A 57 9.16 15.17 -4.10
C LEU A 57 8.72 13.70 -4.15
N LEU A 58 9.64 12.78 -4.42
CA LEU A 58 9.39 11.34 -4.40
C LEU A 58 8.93 10.87 -3.02
N PHE A 59 9.64 11.26 -1.95
CA PHE A 59 9.27 10.90 -0.58
C PHE A 59 7.86 11.40 -0.22
N GLY A 60 7.57 12.68 -0.49
CA GLY A 60 6.25 13.25 -0.20
C GLY A 60 5.11 12.54 -0.92
N ASN A 61 5.31 12.19 -2.20
CA ASN A 61 4.32 11.46 -2.99
C ASN A 61 4.16 10.01 -2.52
N LEU A 62 5.25 9.31 -2.19
CA LEU A 62 5.19 7.97 -1.61
C LEU A 62 4.49 7.97 -0.25
N LEU A 63 4.75 8.97 0.59
CA LEU A 63 4.09 9.14 1.88
C LEU A 63 2.59 9.35 1.70
N LEU A 64 2.19 10.25 0.79
CA LEU A 64 0.77 10.53 0.52
C LEU A 64 0.05 9.28 -0.03
N ARG A 65 0.66 8.58 -0.99
CA ARG A 65 0.14 7.31 -1.53
C ARG A 65 -0.03 6.27 -0.44
N TYR A 66 1.03 6.03 0.34
CA TYR A 66 1.00 5.03 1.41
C TYR A 66 -0.06 5.36 2.46
N PHE A 67 -0.17 6.63 2.83
CA PHE A 67 -1.16 7.11 3.78
C PHE A 67 -2.59 6.91 3.28
N LEU A 68 -2.89 7.29 2.03
CA LEU A 68 -4.23 7.08 1.44
C LEU A 68 -4.59 5.60 1.36
N ASN A 69 -3.68 4.77 0.88
CA ASN A 69 -3.89 3.31 0.83
C ASN A 69 -4.10 2.73 2.23
N THR A 70 -3.30 3.14 3.21
CA THR A 70 -3.42 2.69 4.60
C THR A 70 -4.75 3.12 5.21
N PHE A 71 -5.15 4.37 5.02
CA PHE A 71 -6.41 4.90 5.52
C PHE A 71 -7.61 4.10 4.98
N LEU A 72 -7.68 3.92 3.65
CA LEU A 72 -8.73 3.13 3.01
C LEU A 72 -8.69 1.66 3.45
N SER A 73 -7.48 1.09 3.61
CA SER A 73 -7.30 -0.28 4.10
C SER A 73 -7.80 -0.46 5.54
N LEU A 74 -7.51 0.49 6.43
CA LEU A 74 -7.99 0.47 7.81
C LEU A 74 -9.50 0.63 7.90
N VAL A 75 -10.10 1.46 7.03
CA VAL A 75 -11.56 1.56 6.88
C VAL A 75 -12.15 0.21 6.49
N ILE A 76 -11.57 -0.47 5.50
CA ILE A 76 -12.00 -1.81 5.09
C ILE A 76 -11.87 -2.80 6.25
N ILE A 77 -10.73 -2.86 6.94
CA ILE A 77 -10.52 -3.76 8.09
C ILE A 77 -11.53 -3.48 9.21
N ARG A 78 -11.75 -2.20 9.55
CA ARG A 78 -12.72 -1.78 10.56
C ARG A 78 -14.11 -2.28 10.22
N PHE A 79 -14.55 -2.05 8.99
CA PHE A 79 -15.87 -2.49 8.57
C PHE A 79 -15.91 -3.98 8.25
N LEU A 80 -14.82 -4.67 7.96
CA LEU A 80 -14.87 -6.11 7.66
C LEU A 80 -14.96 -6.95 8.94
N PHE A 81 -14.22 -6.57 9.99
CA PHE A 81 -14.16 -7.33 11.24
C PHE A 81 -14.94 -6.69 12.40
N ASN A 82 -15.25 -5.39 12.31
CA ASN A 82 -15.92 -4.61 13.36
C ASN A 82 -15.19 -4.66 14.74
N ASP A 83 -13.89 -4.88 14.73
CA ASP A 83 -13.05 -4.92 15.93
C ASP A 83 -12.05 -3.76 15.92
N LYS A 84 -12.14 -2.89 16.94
CA LYS A 84 -11.22 -1.75 17.11
C LYS A 84 -9.79 -2.21 17.40
N LYS A 85 -9.60 -3.34 18.09
CA LYS A 85 -8.28 -3.86 18.44
C LYS A 85 -7.50 -4.28 17.20
N LEU A 86 -8.17 -4.93 16.24
CA LEU A 86 -7.55 -5.30 14.96
C LEU A 86 -7.14 -4.08 14.14
N VAL A 87 -7.93 -3.00 14.16
CA VAL A 87 -7.59 -1.75 13.46
C VAL A 87 -6.37 -1.08 14.09
N ILE A 88 -6.32 -0.99 15.41
CA ILE A 88 -5.17 -0.43 16.13
C ILE A 88 -3.91 -1.26 15.84
N PHE A 89 -4.01 -2.58 15.98
CA PHE A 89 -2.91 -3.50 15.66
C PHE A 89 -2.43 -3.34 14.21
N SER A 90 -3.35 -3.30 13.25
CA SER A 90 -3.03 -3.09 11.83
C SER A 90 -2.33 -1.75 11.61
N SER A 91 -2.81 -0.67 12.24
CA SER A 91 -2.23 0.67 12.09
C SER A 91 -0.77 0.73 12.52
N TYR A 92 -0.42 0.06 13.64
CA TYR A 92 0.98 -0.07 14.07
C TYR A 92 1.82 -0.86 13.07
N LEU A 93 1.30 -1.98 12.54
CA LEU A 93 2.01 -2.75 11.51
C LEU A 93 2.21 -1.95 10.22
N PHE A 94 1.19 -1.25 9.74
CA PHE A 94 1.29 -0.37 8.57
C PHE A 94 2.36 0.70 8.79
N LEU A 95 2.40 1.33 9.96
CA LEU A 95 3.42 2.35 10.27
C LEU A 95 4.82 1.74 10.32
N LEU A 96 4.99 0.60 10.99
CA LEU A 96 6.27 -0.08 11.10
C LEU A 96 6.79 -0.51 9.72
N PHE A 97 5.95 -1.12 8.89
CA PHE A 97 6.34 -1.53 7.54
C PHE A 97 6.67 -0.33 6.65
N PHE A 98 5.95 0.79 6.80
CA PHE A 98 6.28 2.00 6.05
C PHE A 98 7.70 2.49 6.36
N ILE A 99 8.04 2.62 7.65
CA ILE A 99 9.35 3.11 8.08
C ILE A 99 10.46 2.20 7.56
N ILE A 100 10.29 0.88 7.69
CA ILE A 100 11.29 -0.08 7.21
C ILE A 100 11.43 0.01 5.68
N LEU A 101 10.33 -0.07 4.95
CA LEU A 101 10.36 -0.10 3.49
C LEU A 101 10.87 1.20 2.89
N ILE A 102 10.47 2.36 3.43
CA ILE A 102 10.92 3.65 2.91
C ILE A 102 12.42 3.85 3.17
N LEU A 103 12.91 3.43 4.33
CA LEU A 103 14.34 3.49 4.66
C LEU A 103 15.13 2.59 3.71
N VAL A 104 14.74 1.32 3.57
CA VAL A 104 15.41 0.38 2.65
C VAL A 104 15.35 0.90 1.21
N PHE A 105 14.22 1.47 0.78
CA PHE A 105 14.06 2.04 -0.55
C PHE A 105 15.07 3.16 -0.84
N PHE A 106 15.17 4.15 0.06
CA PHE A 106 16.12 5.26 -0.12
C PHE A 106 17.58 4.84 0.06
N VAL A 107 17.87 3.88 0.94
CA VAL A 107 19.22 3.31 1.06
C VAL A 107 19.64 2.65 -0.24
N LEU A 108 18.80 1.82 -0.84
CA LEU A 108 19.10 1.17 -2.13
C LEU A 108 19.32 2.19 -3.26
N LEU A 109 18.56 3.29 -3.25
CA LEU A 109 18.68 4.35 -4.25
C LEU A 109 19.94 5.21 -4.09
N HIS A 110 20.49 5.34 -2.86
CA HIS A 110 21.64 6.20 -2.59
C HIS A 110 22.98 5.44 -2.59
N PHE A 111 22.99 4.18 -2.12
CA PHE A 111 24.22 3.40 -1.96
C PHE A 111 24.59 2.55 -3.18
N SER A 112 23.73 2.45 -4.20
CA SER A 112 23.98 1.62 -5.38
C SER A 112 23.60 2.36 -6.64
N GLU A 113 24.55 2.55 -7.55
CA GLU A 113 24.29 3.10 -8.89
C GLU A 113 23.50 2.13 -9.78
N ARG A 114 23.65 0.83 -9.52
CA ARG A 114 22.89 -0.27 -10.14
C ARG A 114 22.37 -1.21 -9.05
N PRO A 115 21.32 -0.81 -8.31
CA PRO A 115 20.69 -1.72 -7.36
C PRO A 115 20.05 -2.87 -8.13
N ASP A 116 19.78 -3.98 -7.45
CA ASP A 116 18.92 -5.00 -8.02
C ASP A 116 17.53 -4.40 -8.30
N TYR A 117 17.25 -4.18 -9.59
CA TYR A 117 16.02 -3.55 -10.04
C TYR A 117 14.78 -4.34 -9.63
N LEU A 118 14.88 -5.66 -9.46
CA LEU A 118 13.76 -6.48 -8.98
C LEU A 118 13.44 -6.14 -7.53
N ILE A 119 14.46 -6.03 -6.67
CA ILE A 119 14.26 -5.68 -5.26
C ILE A 119 13.63 -4.29 -5.15
N LEU A 120 14.15 -3.30 -5.87
CA LEU A 120 13.61 -1.94 -5.89
C LEU A 120 12.14 -1.93 -6.34
N PHE A 121 11.83 -2.71 -7.37
CA PHE A 121 10.48 -2.86 -7.89
C PHE A 121 9.49 -3.47 -6.89
N TYR A 122 9.90 -4.53 -6.18
CA TYR A 122 9.05 -5.17 -5.19
C TYR A 122 8.81 -4.27 -3.97
N ILE A 123 9.85 -3.63 -3.43
CA ILE A 123 9.71 -2.67 -2.32
C ILE A 123 8.73 -1.55 -2.70
N ARG A 124 8.90 -1.00 -3.90
CA ARG A 124 8.03 0.05 -4.40
C ARG A 124 6.57 -0.41 -4.50
N ARG A 125 6.31 -1.65 -4.92
CA ARG A 125 4.94 -2.21 -4.95
C ARG A 125 4.32 -2.28 -3.57
N PHE A 126 5.06 -2.68 -2.53
CA PHE A 126 4.56 -2.67 -1.15
C PHE A 126 4.25 -1.26 -0.63
N LEU A 127 4.99 -0.24 -1.07
CA LEU A 127 4.76 1.15 -0.70
C LEU A 127 3.56 1.79 -1.45
N ILE A 128 3.37 1.43 -2.73
CA ILE A 128 2.37 2.08 -3.59
C ILE A 128 1.02 1.34 -3.59
N GLN A 129 1.02 0.03 -3.40
CA GLN A 129 -0.18 -0.80 -3.52
C GLN A 129 -0.67 -1.26 -2.13
N PRO A 130 -1.99 -1.46 -1.94
CA PRO A 130 -2.55 -1.94 -0.68
C PRO A 130 -2.30 -3.45 -0.44
N LEU A 131 -1.08 -3.94 -0.67
CA LEU A 131 -0.74 -5.36 -0.54
C LEU A 131 -0.90 -5.88 0.89
N PHE A 132 -0.60 -5.04 1.89
CA PHE A 132 -0.82 -5.38 3.29
C PHE A 132 -2.28 -5.65 3.62
N LEU A 133 -3.22 -4.94 2.98
CA LEU A 133 -4.65 -5.22 3.16
C LEU A 133 -4.99 -6.64 2.70
N VAL A 134 -4.50 -7.01 1.51
CA VAL A 134 -4.71 -8.35 0.94
C VAL A 134 -4.12 -9.43 1.84
N LEU A 135 -2.98 -9.15 2.49
CA LEU A 135 -2.35 -10.06 3.46
C LEU A 135 -3.11 -10.14 4.80
N PHE A 136 -3.59 -9.00 5.30
CA PHE A 136 -4.21 -8.90 6.63
C PHE A 136 -5.62 -9.48 6.67
N ILE A 137 -6.40 -9.38 5.59
CA ILE A 137 -7.76 -9.95 5.52
C ILE A 137 -7.78 -11.46 5.84
N PRO A 138 -7.05 -12.35 5.13
CA PRO A 138 -7.04 -13.77 5.44
C PRO A 138 -6.41 -14.07 6.82
N ALA A 139 -5.38 -13.32 7.22
CA ALA A 139 -4.75 -13.50 8.53
C ALA A 139 -5.74 -13.26 9.69
N PHE A 140 -6.48 -12.14 9.66
CA PHE A 140 -7.49 -11.84 10.67
C PHE A 140 -8.71 -12.75 10.58
N TYR A 141 -9.06 -13.19 9.36
CA TYR A 141 -10.12 -14.17 9.17
C TYR A 141 -9.79 -15.50 9.87
N TYR A 142 -8.56 -16.01 9.70
CA TYR A 142 -8.11 -17.23 10.35
C TYR A 142 -8.03 -17.06 11.88
N GLN A 143 -7.52 -15.93 12.35
CA GLN A 143 -7.47 -15.60 13.78
C GLN A 143 -8.86 -15.63 14.44
N GLN A 144 -9.90 -15.15 13.73
CA GLN A 144 -11.26 -15.15 14.26
C GLN A 144 -11.90 -16.54 14.27
N ILE A 145 -11.50 -17.45 13.37
CA ILE A 145 -11.96 -18.84 13.38
C ILE A 145 -11.32 -19.62 14.52
N SER A 146 -10.04 -19.35 14.81
CA SER A 146 -9.30 -20.04 15.87
C SER A 146 -9.66 -19.56 17.29
N ARG A 147 -10.53 -18.56 17.42
CA ARG A 147 -10.99 -18.00 18.70
C ARG A 147 -12.43 -18.41 18.99
#